data_AF-A0A931ZR35-F1
#
_entry.id   AF-A0A931ZR35-F1
#
_cell.length_a   1.000
_cell.length_b   1.000
_cell.length_c   1.000
_cell.angle_alpha   90.00
_cell.angle_beta   90.00
_cell.angle_gamma   90.00
#
_symmetry.space_group_name_H-M   'P 1'
#
loop_
_entity.id
_entity.type
_entity.pdbx_description
1 polymer ?
#
loop_
_entity_poly.entity_id
_entity_poly.type
_entity_poly.pdbx_seq_one_letter_code
_entity_poly.pdbx_strand_id
1 'polypeptide(L)'
;MKTLFTVLVIIFFNFQFSIFPLRSEASNFQFSKKAFAEEPCQAIYGGGTTCIKTQDITVDSKVLNPDTNKMVDNLGPNDAKYQSDFIVTFQVLITNNRKTVIEKAHIQDIFPQFVSFSSGPGSFDSTTRTLAFDADNLMPSETRTFNIFGRIVDTNQLSFSENVICLVNQVKAFVPDPAVGQDNSQFCIEKKSTTPAKIIKQGFPVLSPVPIKTAPPTGPESLILFSLIPTGILGWILRKKSKQPLSL
;
A
#
# COMPACT_ATOMS: atom_id res chain seq x y z
N MET A 1 57.12 21.24 38.90
CA MET A 1 58.22 20.96 37.94
C MET A 1 57.56 20.67 36.59
N LYS A 2 57.62 21.47 35.53
CA LYS A 2 58.34 22.69 35.15
C LYS A 2 57.38 23.57 34.32
N THR A 3 57.46 24.86 34.58
CA THR A 3 56.99 26.00 33.78
C THR A 3 57.53 26.00 32.35
N LEU A 4 56.76 26.51 31.39
CA LEU A 4 57.34 27.21 30.23
C LEU A 4 56.41 28.34 29.75
N PHE A 5 56.68 29.52 30.31
CA PHE A 5 56.48 30.86 29.74
C PHE A 5 57.21 30.97 28.39
N THR A 6 56.74 31.82 27.46
CA THR A 6 57.44 32.52 26.33
C THR A 6 56.46 32.66 25.14
N VAL A 7 56.21 33.77 24.44
CA VAL A 7 56.66 35.17 24.48
C VAL A 7 55.57 36.01 23.77
N LEU A 8 55.32 37.20 24.33
CA LEU A 8 54.45 38.25 23.83
C LEU A 8 55.22 39.05 22.75
N VAL A 9 54.74 39.09 21.50
CA VAL A 9 55.26 39.98 20.46
C VAL A 9 54.24 41.11 20.26
N ILE A 10 54.59 42.29 20.78
CA ILE A 10 53.86 43.55 20.60
C ILE A 10 54.33 44.16 19.28
N ILE A 11 53.47 44.20 18.27
CA ILE A 11 53.68 44.98 17.04
C ILE A 11 52.97 46.32 17.22
N PHE A 12 53.76 47.39 17.34
CA PHE A 12 53.30 48.77 17.27
C PHE A 12 52.93 49.12 15.82
N PHE A 13 51.63 49.17 15.51
CA PHE A 13 51.15 49.89 14.33
C PHE A 13 50.65 51.28 14.75
N ASN A 14 51.45 52.29 14.39
CA ASN A 14 51.03 53.68 14.34
C ASN A 14 49.95 53.83 13.26
N PHE A 15 48.72 54.18 13.64
CA PHE A 15 47.71 54.67 12.71
C PHE A 15 47.18 56.01 13.19
N GLN A 16 47.30 56.99 12.29
CA GLN A 16 46.99 58.40 12.49
C GLN A 16 45.50 58.60 12.79
N PHE A 17 45.24 59.47 13.77
CA PHE A 17 43.92 60.00 14.12
C PHE A 17 43.31 60.73 12.92
N SER A 18 42.12 60.30 12.49
CA SER A 18 41.21 61.11 11.68
C SER A 18 39.90 61.23 12.44
N ILE A 19 39.63 62.43 12.92
CA ILE A 19 38.43 62.80 13.66
C ILE A 19 37.30 62.94 12.64
N PHE A 20 36.39 61.96 12.59
CA PHE A 20 35.13 62.07 11.88
C PHE A 20 34.01 62.44 12.88
N PRO A 21 33.15 63.43 12.57
CA PRO A 21 32.07 63.83 13.46
C PRO A 21 31.02 62.73 13.59
N LEU A 22 30.68 62.41 14.84
CA LEU A 22 29.56 61.55 15.25
C LEU A 22 28.24 62.14 14.75
N ARG A 23 27.70 61.59 13.66
CA ARG A 23 26.29 61.73 13.29
C ARG A 23 25.52 60.64 14.04
N SER A 24 24.76 61.02 15.06
CA SER A 24 23.86 60.14 15.79
C SER A 24 22.66 59.78 14.90
N GLU A 25 22.81 58.74 14.09
CA GLU A 25 21.66 58.06 13.50
C GLU A 25 21.19 57.00 14.50
N ALA A 26 20.16 57.37 15.27
CA ALA A 26 19.39 56.42 16.05
C ALA A 26 18.79 55.39 15.08
N SER A 27 19.47 54.26 14.95
CA SER A 27 18.99 53.11 14.20
C SER A 27 17.73 52.60 14.89
N ASN A 28 16.57 52.92 14.32
CA ASN A 28 15.31 52.29 14.67
C ASN A 28 15.44 50.79 14.37
N PHE A 29 15.79 50.00 15.39
CA PHE A 29 15.61 48.56 15.39
C PHE A 29 14.10 48.31 15.33
N GLN A 30 13.54 48.25 14.11
CA GLN A 30 12.22 47.67 13.91
C GLN A 30 12.36 46.18 14.20
N PHE A 31 12.05 45.81 15.45
CA PHE A 31 11.67 44.44 15.78
C PHE A 31 10.45 44.10 14.93
N SER A 32 10.67 43.43 13.81
CA SER A 32 9.63 42.73 13.08
C SER A 32 9.09 41.65 13.99
N LYS A 33 8.01 41.99 14.73
CA LYS A 33 7.22 41.00 15.44
C LYS A 33 6.72 40.04 14.35
N LYS A 34 7.17 38.78 14.39
CA LYS A 34 6.50 37.70 13.67
C LYS A 34 5.02 37.77 14.06
N ALA A 35 4.17 38.20 13.13
CA ALA A 35 2.74 38.17 13.30
C ALA A 35 2.34 36.70 13.38
N PHE A 36 1.96 36.25 14.56
CA PHE A 36 1.30 34.97 14.71
C PHE A 36 -0.07 35.11 14.06
N ALA A 37 -0.36 34.29 13.04
CA ALA A 37 -1.71 34.21 12.47
C ALA A 37 -2.69 33.90 13.61
N GLU A 38 -3.50 34.88 14.00
CA GLU A 38 -4.54 34.75 15.02
C GLU A 38 -5.56 33.72 14.54
N GLU A 39 -6.00 32.81 15.42
CA GLU A 39 -7.05 31.86 15.06
C GLU A 39 -8.28 32.65 14.59
N PRO A 40 -8.89 32.29 13.44
CA PRO A 40 -10.01 33.07 12.90
C PRO A 40 -11.22 32.87 13.80
N CYS A 41 -11.39 33.80 14.73
CA CYS A 41 -12.53 33.85 15.60
C CYS A 41 -13.62 34.74 14.99
N GLN A 42 -14.83 34.22 14.91
CA GLN A 42 -16.00 34.97 14.44
C GLN A 42 -16.83 35.42 15.64
N ALA A 43 -17.21 36.69 15.66
CA ALA A 43 -18.15 37.20 16.66
C ALA A 43 -19.55 36.63 16.38
N ILE A 44 -20.22 36.13 17.41
CA ILE A 44 -21.61 35.67 17.33
C ILE A 44 -22.56 36.74 17.90
N TYR A 45 -23.72 36.89 17.27
CA TYR A 45 -24.77 37.80 17.74
C TYR A 45 -25.24 37.36 19.14
N GLY A 46 -25.16 38.26 20.13
CA GLY A 46 -25.41 37.95 21.54
C GLY A 46 -24.20 38.07 22.47
N GLY A 47 -23.02 38.49 21.95
CA GLY A 47 -21.88 38.87 22.79
C GLY A 47 -20.90 37.75 23.11
N GLY A 48 -20.63 36.87 22.13
CA GLY A 48 -19.61 35.83 22.24
C GLY A 48 -18.69 35.77 21.02
N THR A 49 -17.62 35.01 21.14
CA THR A 49 -16.65 34.77 20.07
C THR A 49 -16.48 33.27 19.89
N THR A 50 -16.71 32.75 18.69
CA THR A 50 -16.46 31.34 18.35
C THR A 50 -15.20 31.25 17.52
N CYS A 51 -14.17 30.62 18.05
CA CYS A 51 -12.93 30.32 17.32
C CYS A 51 -13.06 28.95 16.65
N ILE A 52 -12.80 28.88 15.35
CA ILE A 52 -12.72 27.61 14.65
C ILE A 52 -11.41 26.94 15.08
N LYS A 53 -11.49 25.89 15.91
CA LYS A 53 -10.33 25.07 16.24
C LYS A 53 -9.95 24.25 15.01
N THR A 54 -8.88 24.64 14.33
CA THR A 54 -8.18 23.75 13.39
C THR A 54 -7.74 22.51 14.18
N GLN A 55 -7.96 21.30 13.64
CA GLN A 55 -7.45 20.10 14.32
C GLN A 55 -5.93 20.21 14.48
N ASP A 56 -5.45 20.06 15.70
CA ASP A 56 -4.02 20.19 16.03
C ASP A 56 -3.12 19.17 15.30
N ILE A 57 -3.69 18.03 14.94
CA ILE A 57 -3.06 16.96 14.19
C ILE A 57 -3.99 16.52 13.06
N THR A 58 -3.44 16.33 11.87
CA THR A 58 -4.17 15.74 10.74
C THR A 58 -3.55 14.39 10.41
N VAL A 59 -4.43 13.43 10.10
CA VAL A 59 -4.07 12.11 9.59
C VAL A 59 -4.57 12.05 8.15
N ASP A 60 -3.76 11.53 7.24
CA ASP A 60 -4.16 11.19 5.87
C ASP A 60 -3.73 9.75 5.61
N SER A 61 -4.67 8.90 5.22
CA SER A 61 -4.47 7.48 4.96
C SER A 61 -4.68 7.23 3.47
N LYS A 62 -3.69 6.63 2.83
CA LYS A 62 -3.75 6.25 1.42
C LYS A 62 -3.48 4.77 1.24
N VAL A 63 -3.94 4.23 0.13
CA VAL A 63 -3.65 2.88 -0.33
C VAL A 63 -2.98 2.92 -1.71
N LEU A 64 -2.06 2.01 -1.96
CA LEU A 64 -1.43 1.89 -3.27
C LEU A 64 -2.43 1.33 -4.29
N ASN A 65 -2.60 1.98 -5.44
CA ASN A 65 -3.34 1.38 -6.53
C ASN A 65 -2.49 0.27 -7.20
N PRO A 66 -2.96 -0.99 -7.25
CA PRO A 66 -2.15 -2.11 -7.74
C PRO A 66 -1.85 -2.06 -9.25
N ASP A 67 -2.65 -1.34 -10.04
CA ASP A 67 -2.43 -1.19 -11.49
C ASP A 67 -1.47 -0.05 -11.80
N THR A 68 -1.63 1.08 -11.10
CA THR A 68 -0.90 2.32 -11.42
C THR A 68 0.33 2.57 -10.53
N ASN A 69 0.48 1.82 -9.43
CA ASN A 69 1.52 2.01 -8.42
C ASN A 69 1.55 3.44 -7.82
N LYS A 70 0.38 4.08 -7.72
CA LYS A 70 0.21 5.40 -7.11
C LYS A 70 -0.59 5.30 -5.82
N MET A 71 -0.20 6.09 -4.81
CA MET A 71 -0.99 6.24 -3.59
C MET A 71 -2.25 7.05 -3.88
N VAL A 72 -3.41 6.51 -3.49
CA VAL A 72 -4.72 7.15 -3.63
C VAL A 72 -5.47 7.04 -2.31
N ASP A 73 -6.39 7.96 -2.05
CA ASP A 73 -7.15 7.97 -0.79
C ASP A 73 -8.08 6.75 -0.72
N ASN A 74 -8.73 6.42 -1.84
CA ASN A 74 -9.69 5.32 -1.93
C ASN A 74 -9.65 4.62 -3.29
N LEU A 75 -9.88 3.31 -3.28
CA LEU A 75 -10.17 2.46 -4.44
C LEU A 75 -11.56 1.86 -4.25
N GLY A 76 -12.47 2.21 -5.15
CA GLY A 76 -13.84 1.73 -5.17
C GLY A 76 -14.03 0.44 -5.96
N PRO A 77 -15.27 -0.06 -6.08
CA PRO A 77 -15.59 -1.33 -6.74
C PRO A 77 -15.25 -1.38 -8.24
N ASN A 78 -15.13 -0.21 -8.89
CA ASN A 78 -14.80 -0.09 -10.31
C ASN A 78 -13.31 0.11 -10.56
N ASP A 79 -12.52 0.34 -9.50
CA ASP A 79 -11.09 0.48 -9.58
C ASP A 79 -10.39 -0.89 -9.55
N ALA A 80 -9.07 -0.85 -9.70
CA ALA A 80 -8.20 -2.01 -9.61
C ALA A 80 -8.39 -2.72 -8.25
N LYS A 81 -8.64 -4.03 -8.30
CA LYS A 81 -8.79 -4.86 -7.11
C LYS A 81 -7.50 -5.59 -6.80
N TYR A 82 -7.27 -5.80 -5.52
CA TYR A 82 -6.25 -6.74 -5.08
C TYR A 82 -6.75 -8.19 -5.14
N GLN A 83 -5.83 -9.12 -5.33
CA GLN A 83 -6.11 -10.56 -5.29
C GLN A 83 -5.64 -11.18 -3.97
N SER A 84 -5.98 -12.44 -3.74
CA SER A 84 -5.42 -13.19 -2.61
C SER A 84 -3.89 -13.19 -2.66
N ASP A 85 -3.26 -13.26 -1.49
CA ASP A 85 -1.80 -13.26 -1.30
C ASP A 85 -1.06 -12.00 -1.75
N PHE A 86 -1.75 -11.00 -2.31
CA PHE A 86 -1.14 -9.73 -2.67
C PHE A 86 -0.78 -8.93 -1.41
N ILE A 87 0.26 -8.11 -1.55
CA ILE A 87 0.63 -7.13 -0.54
C ILE A 87 -0.14 -5.84 -0.82
N VAL A 88 -0.99 -5.44 0.12
CA VAL A 88 -1.58 -4.12 0.18
C VAL A 88 -0.62 -3.20 0.93
N THR A 89 -0.33 -2.04 0.35
CA THR A 89 0.51 -1.02 0.99
C THR A 89 -0.37 0.15 1.37
N PHE A 90 -0.42 0.44 2.66
CA PHE A 90 -1.02 1.64 3.20
C PHE A 90 0.09 2.67 3.46
N GLN A 91 -0.24 3.93 3.22
CA GLN A 91 0.62 5.06 3.54
C GLN A 91 -0.13 5.99 4.48
N VAL A 92 0.46 6.22 5.65
CA VAL A 92 -0.09 7.09 6.68
C VAL A 92 0.76 8.34 6.77
N LEU A 93 0.13 9.49 6.63
CA LEU A 93 0.74 10.80 6.77
C LEU A 93 0.20 11.45 8.03
N ILE A 94 1.10 11.83 8.93
CA ILE A 94 0.78 12.50 10.18
C ILE A 94 1.32 13.92 10.10
N THR A 95 0.42 14.91 10.18
CA THR A 95 0.78 16.33 10.08
C THR A 95 0.54 17.05 11.40
N ASN A 96 1.55 17.74 11.91
CA ASN A 96 1.42 18.64 13.05
C ASN A 96 0.93 20.01 12.58
N ASN A 97 -0.32 20.37 12.90
CA ASN A 97 -0.90 21.68 12.57
C ASN A 97 -0.70 22.71 13.69
N ARG A 98 -0.13 22.33 14.84
CA ARG A 98 0.22 23.25 15.92
C ARG A 98 1.39 24.15 15.51
N LYS A 99 1.50 25.29 16.18
CA LYS A 99 2.67 26.18 16.10
C LYS A 99 3.81 25.72 17.03
N THR A 100 3.57 24.69 17.82
CA THR A 100 4.50 24.09 18.77
C THR A 100 4.82 22.66 18.37
N VAL A 101 5.92 22.13 18.91
CA VAL A 101 6.32 20.74 18.71
C VAL A 101 5.30 19.83 19.38
N ILE A 102 4.89 18.75 18.70
CA ILE A 102 4.22 17.62 19.33
C ILE A 102 5.31 16.65 19.77
N GLU A 103 5.55 16.57 21.08
CA GLU A 103 6.59 15.70 21.64
C GLU A 103 6.31 14.23 21.33
N LYS A 104 5.03 13.84 21.39
CA LYS A 104 4.60 12.48 21.15
C LYS A 104 3.18 12.44 20.61
N ALA A 105 3.01 11.82 19.44
CA ALA A 105 1.71 11.41 18.91
C ALA A 105 1.63 9.88 18.91
N HIS A 106 0.54 9.32 19.42
CA HIS A 106 0.25 7.89 19.41
C HIS A 106 -0.63 7.54 18.22
N ILE A 107 -0.15 6.68 17.33
CA ILE A 107 -0.88 6.26 16.12
C ILE A 107 -1.41 4.85 16.32
N GLN A 108 -2.66 4.64 15.92
CA GLN A 108 -3.31 3.34 15.83
C GLN A 108 -3.83 3.14 14.41
N ASP A 109 -3.37 2.08 13.75
CA ASP A 109 -3.86 1.65 12.45
C ASP A 109 -4.62 0.32 12.59
N ILE A 110 -5.92 0.35 12.34
CA ILE A 110 -6.85 -0.77 12.53
C ILE A 110 -7.05 -1.47 11.19
N PHE A 111 -6.50 -2.68 11.09
CA PHE A 111 -6.50 -3.47 9.87
C PHE A 111 -7.87 -4.10 9.60
N PRO A 112 -8.41 -3.97 8.38
CA PRO A 112 -9.67 -4.59 8.02
C PRO A 112 -9.54 -6.11 7.99
N GLN A 113 -10.69 -6.79 8.06
CA GLN A 113 -10.80 -8.22 7.82
C GLN A 113 -10.11 -8.67 6.53
N PHE A 114 -9.65 -9.92 6.49
CA PHE A 114 -8.92 -10.51 5.35
C PHE A 114 -7.56 -9.90 5.00
N VAL A 115 -7.07 -8.93 5.79
CA VAL A 115 -5.68 -8.46 5.71
C VAL A 115 -4.92 -8.86 6.96
N SER A 116 -3.79 -9.54 6.78
CA SER A 116 -2.83 -9.85 7.84
C SER A 116 -1.72 -8.81 7.83
N PHE A 117 -1.32 -8.32 9.01
CA PHE A 117 -0.14 -7.45 9.11
C PHE A 117 1.12 -8.18 8.63
N SER A 118 1.92 -7.52 7.79
CA SER A 118 3.19 -8.05 7.29
C SER A 118 4.37 -7.29 7.88
N SER A 119 4.39 -5.97 7.77
CA SER A 119 5.46 -5.12 8.33
C SER A 119 5.02 -3.66 8.44
N GLY A 120 5.67 -2.91 9.32
CA GLY A 120 5.37 -1.51 9.61
C GLY A 120 6.08 -1.07 10.89
N PRO A 121 5.94 0.21 11.28
CA PRO A 121 6.48 0.71 12.55
C PRO A 121 5.68 0.16 13.75
N GLY A 122 6.38 -0.09 14.86
CA GLY A 122 5.75 -0.42 16.14
C GLY A 122 5.34 -1.88 16.32
N SER A 123 4.21 -2.09 16.99
CA SER A 123 3.75 -3.41 17.44
C SER A 123 2.31 -3.68 17.01
N PHE A 124 2.06 -4.88 16.50
CA PHE A 124 0.75 -5.31 16.04
C PHE A 124 0.08 -6.25 17.04
N ASP A 125 -1.12 -5.89 17.49
CA ASP A 125 -2.00 -6.77 18.26
C ASP A 125 -2.94 -7.52 17.29
N SER A 126 -2.79 -8.84 17.20
CA SER A 126 -3.61 -9.69 16.33
C SER A 126 -5.04 -9.88 16.85
N THR A 127 -5.30 -9.64 18.13
CA THR A 127 -6.62 -9.75 18.76
C THR A 127 -7.50 -8.58 18.36
N THR A 128 -6.98 -7.36 18.48
CA THR A 128 -7.68 -6.13 18.09
C THR A 128 -7.44 -5.74 16.63
N ARG A 129 -6.51 -6.44 15.94
CA ARG A 129 -6.03 -6.14 14.59
C ARG A 129 -5.49 -4.71 14.47
N THR A 130 -4.78 -4.24 15.49
CA THR A 130 -4.31 -2.85 15.57
C THR A 130 -2.79 -2.81 15.58
N LEU A 131 -2.21 -2.06 14.64
CA LEU A 131 -0.82 -1.64 14.69
C LEU A 131 -0.73 -0.35 15.51
N ALA A 132 0.09 -0.35 16.55
CA ALA A 132 0.34 0.82 17.39
C ALA A 132 1.80 1.26 17.31
N PHE A 133 2.02 2.55 17.07
CA PHE A 133 3.35 3.15 17.01
C PHE A 133 3.30 4.64 17.36
N ASP A 134 4.48 5.21 17.63
CA ASP A 134 4.60 6.60 18.03
C ASP A 134 5.29 7.43 16.94
N ALA A 135 4.87 8.69 16.81
CA ALA A 135 5.59 9.71 16.08
C ALA A 135 6.08 10.77 17.07
N ASP A 136 7.37 10.70 17.40
CA ASP A 136 7.98 11.59 18.38
C ASP A 136 8.53 12.87 17.72
N ASN A 137 8.48 13.97 18.45
CA ASN A 137 9.07 15.25 18.06
C ASN A 137 8.65 15.71 16.65
N LEU A 138 7.34 15.77 16.38
CA LEU A 138 6.83 16.36 15.15
C LEU A 138 6.91 17.88 15.24
N MET A 139 7.75 18.49 14.41
CA MET A 139 7.93 19.94 14.35
C MET A 139 6.66 20.65 13.85
N PRO A 140 6.46 21.94 14.15
CA PRO A 140 5.34 22.70 13.59
C PRO A 140 5.28 22.60 12.06
N SER A 141 4.11 22.25 11.52
CA SER A 141 3.87 22.05 10.09
C SER A 141 4.66 20.90 9.45
N GLU A 142 5.29 20.03 10.24
CA GLU A 142 5.91 18.80 9.72
C GLU A 142 4.83 17.76 9.38
N THR A 143 4.97 17.15 8.20
CA THR A 143 4.26 15.93 7.82
C THR A 143 5.25 14.78 7.80
N ARG A 144 4.95 13.72 8.55
CA ARG A 144 5.74 12.49 8.56
C ARG A 144 4.97 11.34 7.93
N THR A 145 5.64 10.60 7.05
CA THR A 145 5.04 9.50 6.28
C THR A 145 5.51 8.15 6.80
N PHE A 146 4.57 7.22 6.94
CA PHE A 146 4.81 5.84 7.36
C PHE A 146 4.20 4.89 6.33
N ASN A 147 4.98 3.92 5.85
CA ASN A 147 4.48 2.87 4.97
C ASN A 147 4.21 1.61 5.80
N ILE A 148 3.03 1.04 5.61
CA ILE A 148 2.53 -0.10 6.35
C ILE A 148 2.10 -1.16 5.34
N PHE A 149 2.54 -2.40 5.54
CA PHE A 149 2.34 -3.49 4.60
C PHE A 149 1.43 -4.54 5.21
N GLY A 150 0.32 -4.80 4.53
CA GLY A 150 -0.59 -5.89 4.81
C GLY A 150 -0.53 -6.94 3.71
N ARG A 151 -0.77 -8.20 4.06
CA ARG A 151 -0.94 -9.30 3.10
C ARG A 151 -2.40 -9.72 3.11
N ILE A 152 -3.02 -9.77 1.94
CA ILE A 152 -4.37 -10.33 1.80
C ILE A 152 -4.28 -11.82 2.04
N VAL A 153 -5.18 -12.35 2.87
CA VAL A 153 -5.20 -13.77 3.20
C VAL A 153 -5.39 -14.64 1.96
N ASP A 154 -5.01 -15.90 2.08
CA ASP A 154 -5.17 -16.89 1.03
C ASP A 154 -6.65 -17.02 0.58
N THR A 155 -6.85 -17.46 -0.67
CA THR A 155 -8.20 -17.63 -1.26
C THR A 155 -9.12 -18.51 -0.39
N ASN A 156 -8.59 -19.52 0.30
CA ASN A 156 -9.39 -20.41 1.15
C ASN A 156 -9.92 -19.73 2.42
N GLN A 157 -9.31 -18.62 2.84
CA GLN A 157 -9.72 -17.83 4.01
C GLN A 157 -10.66 -16.66 3.64
N LEU A 158 -10.87 -16.42 2.35
CA LEU A 158 -11.78 -15.39 1.84
C LEU A 158 -13.24 -15.88 1.85
N SER A 159 -13.88 -15.80 3.02
CA SER A 159 -15.26 -16.22 3.23
C SER A 159 -16.25 -15.05 3.13
N PHE A 160 -16.52 -14.58 1.90
CA PHE A 160 -17.60 -13.62 1.60
C PHE A 160 -18.44 -14.10 0.39
N SER A 161 -19.70 -13.68 0.30
CA SER A 161 -20.67 -14.20 -0.70
C SER A 161 -20.47 -13.64 -2.11
N GLU A 162 -19.91 -12.43 -2.21
CA GLU A 162 -19.69 -11.73 -3.47
C GLU A 162 -18.34 -12.10 -4.08
N ASN A 163 -18.13 -11.76 -5.36
CA ASN A 163 -16.82 -11.93 -6.00
C ASN A 163 -15.82 -10.84 -5.57
N VAL A 164 -16.33 -9.67 -5.18
CA VAL A 164 -15.56 -8.51 -4.74
C VAL A 164 -16.09 -8.04 -3.40
N ILE A 165 -15.21 -7.66 -2.49
CA ILE A 165 -15.58 -6.96 -1.25
C ILE A 165 -14.64 -5.77 -1.04
N CYS A 166 -15.19 -4.65 -0.62
CA CYS A 166 -14.41 -3.46 -0.28
C CYS A 166 -14.23 -3.35 1.22
N LEU A 167 -13.00 -3.06 1.61
CA LEU A 167 -12.48 -3.06 2.97
C LEU A 167 -11.94 -1.67 3.29
N VAL A 168 -11.97 -1.31 4.56
CA VAL A 168 -11.54 0.01 5.03
C VAL A 168 -10.45 -0.15 6.07
N ASN A 169 -9.29 0.45 5.80
CA ASN A 169 -8.25 0.65 6.79
C ASN A 169 -8.53 1.95 7.54
N GLN A 170 -8.44 1.94 8.88
CA GLN A 170 -8.77 3.09 9.71
C GLN A 170 -7.58 3.49 10.57
N VAL A 171 -7.17 4.75 10.47
CA VAL A 171 -6.02 5.28 11.19
C VAL A 171 -6.46 6.39 12.13
N LYS A 172 -5.99 6.33 13.37
CA LYS A 172 -6.22 7.34 14.41
C LYS A 172 -4.89 7.82 14.97
N ALA A 173 -4.76 9.11 15.22
CA ALA A 173 -3.63 9.69 15.92
C ALA A 173 -4.13 10.47 17.14
N PHE A 174 -3.52 10.21 18.28
CA PHE A 174 -3.84 10.82 19.56
C PHE A 174 -2.65 11.66 20.03
N VAL A 175 -2.92 12.89 20.45
CA VAL A 175 -1.91 13.78 21.03
C VAL A 175 -2.37 14.16 22.44
N PRO A 176 -1.44 14.42 23.40
CA PRO A 176 -1.80 15.02 24.68
C PRO A 176 -2.59 16.33 24.46
N ASP A 177 -3.68 16.47 25.24
CA ASP A 177 -4.75 17.46 25.10
C ASP A 177 -5.55 17.35 23.79
N PRO A 178 -6.89 17.19 23.89
CA PRO A 178 -7.76 16.15 23.30
C PRO A 178 -7.84 16.08 21.76
N ALA A 179 -6.77 16.44 21.06
CA ALA A 179 -6.68 16.38 19.62
C ALA A 179 -6.57 14.94 19.16
N VAL A 180 -7.59 14.53 18.41
CA VAL A 180 -7.63 13.26 17.69
C VAL A 180 -7.73 13.57 16.22
N GLY A 181 -6.76 13.10 15.44
CA GLY A 181 -6.85 13.02 14.00
C GLY A 181 -7.31 11.63 13.60
N GLN A 182 -8.16 11.52 12.59
CA GLN A 182 -8.59 10.23 12.06
C GLN A 182 -8.81 10.34 10.56
N ASP A 183 -8.41 9.30 9.85
CA ASP A 183 -8.74 9.14 8.44
C ASP A 183 -8.89 7.66 8.08
N ASN A 184 -9.48 7.40 6.91
CA ASN A 184 -9.70 6.06 6.40
C ASN A 184 -9.28 5.96 4.94
N SER A 185 -8.75 4.80 4.55
CA SER A 185 -8.54 4.46 3.14
C SER A 185 -9.28 3.18 2.76
N GLN A 186 -10.02 3.21 1.66
CA GLN A 186 -10.78 2.08 1.14
C GLN A 186 -10.03 1.37 0.01
N PHE A 187 -10.11 0.05 -0.05
CA PHE A 187 -9.71 -0.75 -1.20
C PHE A 187 -10.58 -1.99 -1.35
N CYS A 188 -10.57 -2.60 -2.53
CA CYS A 188 -11.37 -3.80 -2.80
C CYS A 188 -10.48 -4.99 -3.11
N ILE A 189 -10.92 -6.17 -2.63
CA ILE A 189 -10.32 -7.46 -2.94
C ILE A 189 -11.28 -8.27 -3.80
N GLU A 190 -10.73 -9.02 -4.75
CA GLU A 190 -11.48 -9.94 -5.60
C GLU A 190 -11.03 -11.38 -5.33
N LYS A 191 -12.00 -12.29 -5.20
CA LYS A 191 -11.69 -13.72 -5.14
C LYS A 191 -11.06 -14.12 -6.46
N LYS A 192 -9.89 -14.77 -6.39
CA LYS A 192 -9.32 -15.40 -7.57
C LYS A 192 -10.27 -16.49 -8.04
N SER A 193 -11.01 -16.22 -9.12
CA SER A 193 -11.87 -17.21 -9.72
C SER A 193 -11.00 -18.35 -10.22
N THR A 194 -11.23 -19.58 -9.74
CA THR A 194 -10.62 -20.80 -10.30
C THR A 194 -11.28 -21.15 -11.64
N THR A 195 -11.39 -20.17 -12.53
CA THR A 195 -11.85 -20.35 -13.90
C THR A 195 -10.70 -20.01 -14.84
N PRO A 196 -10.29 -20.92 -15.74
CA PRO A 196 -9.24 -20.64 -16.71
C PRO A 196 -9.62 -19.41 -17.54
N ALA A 197 -8.64 -18.54 -17.77
CA ALA A 197 -8.76 -17.26 -18.47
C ALA A 197 -9.64 -17.37 -19.72
N LYS A 198 -10.77 -16.66 -19.72
CA LYS A 198 -11.67 -16.55 -20.86
C LYS A 198 -11.02 -15.60 -21.87
N ILE A 199 -10.35 -16.13 -22.90
CA ILE A 199 -9.90 -15.32 -24.04
C ILE A 199 -11.15 -14.88 -24.80
N ILE A 200 -11.50 -13.60 -24.70
CA ILE A 200 -12.56 -13.02 -25.52
C ILE A 200 -11.98 -12.75 -26.91
N LYS A 201 -12.22 -13.66 -27.85
CA LYS A 201 -12.38 -13.30 -29.26
C LYS A 201 -13.87 -13.33 -29.57
N GLN A 202 -14.34 -12.25 -30.19
CA GLN A 202 -15.70 -11.94 -30.62
C GLN A 202 -16.62 -13.17 -30.82
N GLY A 203 -17.74 -13.20 -30.09
CA GLY A 203 -18.90 -14.06 -30.36
C GLY A 203 -18.98 -15.35 -29.53
N PHE A 204 -19.87 -15.31 -28.54
CA PHE A 204 -20.31 -16.41 -27.66
C PHE A 204 -19.25 -17.05 -26.73
N PRO A 205 -19.60 -17.30 -25.44
CA PRO A 205 -18.68 -17.94 -24.51
C PRO A 205 -18.51 -19.42 -24.86
N VAL A 206 -17.47 -19.75 -25.63
CA VAL A 206 -17.00 -21.13 -25.77
C VAL A 206 -16.15 -21.45 -24.54
N LEU A 207 -16.58 -22.43 -23.75
CA LEU A 207 -15.77 -22.99 -22.67
C LEU A 207 -14.52 -23.62 -23.31
N SER A 208 -13.34 -23.12 -22.97
CA SER A 208 -12.09 -23.79 -23.35
C SER A 208 -12.05 -25.16 -22.66
N PRO A 209 -11.72 -26.25 -23.39
CA PRO A 209 -11.61 -27.56 -22.78
C PRO A 209 -10.62 -27.52 -21.61
N VAL A 210 -11.07 -27.96 -20.43
CA VAL A 210 -10.18 -28.19 -19.29
C VAL A 210 -9.04 -29.10 -19.77
N PRO A 211 -7.76 -28.78 -19.54
CA PRO A 211 -6.68 -29.72 -19.81
C PRO A 211 -6.85 -30.92 -18.89
N ILE A 212 -7.43 -31.99 -19.43
CA ILE A 212 -7.63 -33.27 -18.76
C ILE A 212 -6.24 -33.86 -18.49
N LYS A 213 -5.85 -33.95 -17.21
CA LYS A 213 -4.52 -34.42 -16.80
C LYS A 213 -4.28 -35.91 -17.10
N THR A 214 -5.33 -36.68 -17.34
CA THR A 214 -5.30 -38.02 -17.95
C THR A 214 -6.74 -38.36 -18.36
N ALA A 215 -6.98 -38.68 -19.62
CA ALA A 215 -8.22 -39.35 -19.98
C ALA A 215 -8.25 -40.73 -19.29
N PRO A 216 -9.38 -41.17 -18.69
CA PRO A 216 -9.53 -42.57 -18.31
C PRO A 216 -9.31 -43.43 -19.56
N PRO A 217 -8.68 -44.61 -19.47
CA PRO A 217 -8.41 -45.46 -20.62
C PRO A 217 -9.73 -46.05 -21.17
N THR A 218 -10.45 -45.24 -21.96
CA THR A 218 -11.58 -45.67 -22.77
C THR A 218 -11.08 -45.88 -24.20
N GLY A 219 -10.30 -46.94 -24.38
CA GLY A 219 -10.03 -47.51 -25.69
C GLY A 219 -10.43 -48.99 -25.65
N PRO A 220 -11.27 -49.48 -26.57
CA PRO A 220 -11.44 -50.92 -26.70
C PRO A 220 -10.11 -51.47 -27.21
N GLU A 221 -9.39 -52.19 -26.34
CA GLU A 221 -8.46 -53.29 -26.66
C GLU A 221 -8.08 -53.37 -28.15
N SER A 222 -7.28 -52.42 -28.65
CA SER A 222 -6.88 -52.38 -30.06
C SER A 222 -5.91 -53.51 -30.41
N LEU A 223 -5.46 -54.28 -29.41
CA LEU A 223 -4.78 -55.56 -29.57
C LEU A 223 -5.64 -56.64 -30.25
N ILE A 224 -6.97 -56.60 -30.09
CA ILE A 224 -7.88 -57.55 -30.77
C ILE A 224 -7.86 -57.29 -32.28
N LEU A 225 -7.66 -56.04 -32.71
CA LEU A 225 -7.63 -55.69 -34.14
C LEU A 225 -6.37 -56.23 -34.85
N PHE A 226 -5.24 -56.31 -34.16
CA PHE A 226 -4.03 -56.94 -34.69
C PHE A 226 -4.14 -58.47 -34.79
N SER A 227 -5.00 -59.10 -33.98
CA SER A 227 -5.28 -60.54 -34.03
C SER A 227 -6.09 -60.98 -35.27
N LEU A 228 -6.69 -60.03 -36.00
CA LEU A 228 -7.48 -60.28 -37.22
C LEU A 228 -6.65 -60.23 -38.52
N ILE A 229 -5.37 -59.88 -38.46
CA ILE A 229 -4.49 -59.85 -39.63
C ILE A 229 -4.17 -61.26 -40.17
N PRO A 230 -3.95 -62.31 -39.34
CA PRO A 230 -3.65 -63.65 -39.85
C PRO A 230 -4.80 -64.30 -40.63
N THR A 231 -6.07 -64.03 -40.28
CA THR A 231 -7.23 -64.65 -40.92
C THR A 231 -7.49 -64.11 -42.33
N GLY A 232 -7.18 -62.84 -42.57
CA GLY A 232 -7.26 -62.23 -43.90
C GLY A 232 -6.25 -62.83 -44.89
N ILE A 233 -5.03 -63.12 -44.44
CA ILE A 233 -3.98 -63.71 -45.29
C ILE A 233 -4.32 -65.16 -45.65
N LEU A 234 -4.85 -65.95 -44.70
CA LEU A 234 -5.28 -67.33 -44.96
C LEU A 234 -6.40 -67.39 -46.01
N GLY A 235 -7.38 -66.48 -45.92
CA GLY A 235 -8.47 -66.38 -46.90
C GLY A 235 -8.01 -66.02 -48.32
N TRP A 236 -6.99 -65.16 -48.45
CA TRP A 236 -6.42 -64.80 -49.75
C TRP A 236 -5.67 -65.96 -50.42
N ILE A 237 -4.97 -66.78 -49.64
CA ILE A 237 -4.25 -67.97 -50.14
C ILE A 237 -5.23 -69.05 -50.62
N LEU A 238 -6.31 -69.31 -49.88
CA LEU A 238 -7.35 -70.26 -50.29
C LEU A 238 -8.07 -69.83 -51.58
N ARG A 239 -8.32 -68.52 -51.75
CA ARG A 239 -8.93 -67.98 -52.98
C ARG A 239 -8.05 -68.20 -54.21
N LYS A 240 -6.73 -68.09 -54.07
CA LYS A 240 -5.78 -68.36 -55.17
C LYS A 240 -5.73 -69.84 -55.55
N LYS A 241 -5.85 -70.76 -54.59
CA LYS A 241 -5.87 -72.21 -54.87
C LYS A 241 -7.18 -72.72 -55.47
N SER A 242 -8.32 -72.07 -55.19
CA SER A 242 -9.61 -72.48 -55.79
C SER A 242 -9.77 -72.18 -57.29
N LYS A 243 -8.85 -71.41 -57.88
CA LYS A 243 -8.89 -71.00 -59.30
C LYS A 243 -7.98 -71.83 -60.23
N GLN A 244 -7.42 -72.95 -59.77
CA GLN A 244 -6.80 -73.90 -60.69
C GLN A 244 -7.91 -74.76 -61.32
N PRO A 245 -8.06 -74.79 -62.66
CA PRO A 245 -8.95 -75.74 -63.30
C PRO A 245 -8.43 -77.16 -63.09
N LEU A 246 -9.34 -78.09 -62.75
CA LEU A 246 -9.07 -79.53 -62.77
C LEU A 246 -8.56 -79.91 -64.18
N SER A 247 -7.28 -80.27 -64.29
CA SER A 247 -6.79 -81.08 -65.39
C SER A 247 -7.04 -82.55 -65.02
N LEU A 248 -7.94 -83.19 -65.76
CA LEU A 248 -7.97 -84.65 -65.91
C LEU A 248 -6.68 -85.15 -66.57
#